data_AF-A0A0A9XFT5-F1
#
_entry.id   AF-A0A0A9XFT5-F1
#
_cell.length_a   1.000
_cell.length_b   1.000
_cell.length_c   1.000
_cell.angle_alpha   90.00
_cell.angle_beta   90.00
_cell.angle_gamma   90.00
#
_symmetry.space_group_name_H-M   'P 1'
#
loop_
_entity.id
_entity.type
_entity.pdbx_description
1 polymer ?
#
loop_
_entity_poly.entity_id
_entity_poly.type
_entity_poly.pdbx_seq_one_letter_code
_entity_poly.pdbx_strand_id
1 'polypeptide(L)'
;MELVRGLLCLWLTSCCSATHLVGTWHTSDFFLFLSKFGVQKTDLHYEKDTLGYIFGNVTSRVPTKRHVTLTVLDKNFFLEYYTNRSLLDKDKACSRMFSKVSSVAYHPVCYADGIDLFRTVPCAANQICPDEVYPWNVVKHSQFTFAIKDLSVPRFWYVSLVACYRNETTCEWHHMPQDTILDYDIWLVNGNPNSSAYNPLVYQFSFDRQNTVELYLVFFGVYLILVPLQLYAVSRQRHPVTRLFTASLIMEFLSLAFNLVDVLKFTIDGVGYPKLAVTGDIFDILSRTIFMLLLLLLAKGWAVTRQEFTWKPLLFLIWLMYGVVHILLYVWNKTEVDIIEDIDEYQTWPGGSFSA
;
A
#
# COMPACT_ATOMS: atom_id res chain seq x y z
N MET A 1 -1.23 22.49 20.09
CA MET A 1 0.16 22.64 19.60
C MET A 1 0.75 21.27 19.23
N GLU A 2 0.59 20.25 20.07
CA GLU A 2 0.93 18.84 19.76
C GLU A 2 0.24 18.29 18.49
N LEU A 3 -1.05 18.61 18.27
CA LEU A 3 -1.80 18.16 17.08
C LEU A 3 -1.28 18.75 15.75
N VAL A 4 -0.88 20.03 15.78
CA VAL A 4 -0.26 20.71 14.62
C VAL A 4 1.13 20.14 14.37
N ARG A 5 1.87 19.80 15.44
CA ARG A 5 3.14 19.08 15.37
C ARG A 5 2.98 17.68 14.77
N GLY A 6 1.90 16.97 15.09
CA GLY A 6 1.54 15.67 14.50
C GLY A 6 1.24 15.77 13.00
N LEU A 7 0.42 16.75 12.58
CA LEU A 7 0.15 17.05 11.17
C LEU A 7 1.42 17.48 10.39
N LEU A 8 2.28 18.28 11.03
CA LEU A 8 3.57 18.69 10.45
C LEU A 8 4.55 17.51 10.35
N CYS A 9 4.54 16.59 11.33
CA CYS A 9 5.32 15.34 11.28
C CYS A 9 4.82 14.41 10.18
N LEU A 10 3.50 14.25 10.00
CA LEU A 10 2.93 13.46 8.90
C LEU A 10 3.31 13.99 7.51
N TRP A 11 3.43 15.32 7.38
CA TRP A 11 3.98 15.97 6.19
C TRP A 11 5.46 15.64 5.92
N LEU A 12 6.20 15.28 6.98
CA LEU A 12 7.63 14.93 6.93
C LEU A 12 7.87 13.41 6.84
N THR A 13 6.95 12.58 7.34
CA THR A 13 7.06 11.12 7.46
C THR A 13 6.00 10.40 6.64
N SER A 14 5.81 10.80 5.37
CA SER A 14 4.86 10.14 4.47
C SER A 14 5.29 8.68 4.21
N CYS A 15 4.79 7.75 5.02
CA CYS A 15 4.86 6.33 4.73
C CYS A 15 3.91 6.07 3.55
N CYS A 16 4.50 5.74 2.40
CA CYS A 16 3.78 5.59 1.14
C CYS A 16 3.72 4.11 0.79
N SER A 17 2.52 3.56 0.61
CA SER A 17 2.35 2.28 -0.08
C SER A 17 2.63 2.47 -1.56
N ALA A 18 3.91 2.43 -1.91
CA ALA A 18 4.38 2.39 -3.28
C ALA A 18 4.44 0.92 -3.75
N THR A 19 4.23 0.71 -5.05
CA THR A 19 4.43 -0.58 -5.71
C THR A 19 5.79 -0.65 -6.40
N HIS A 20 6.42 0.50 -6.63
CA HIS A 20 7.85 0.62 -6.88
C HIS A 20 8.59 0.96 -5.58
N LEU A 21 9.34 -0.02 -5.06
CA LEU A 21 10.03 0.04 -3.79
C LEU A 21 11.52 0.31 -4.02
N VAL A 22 12.00 1.47 -3.56
CA VAL A 22 13.42 1.83 -3.62
C VAL A 22 13.89 2.18 -2.21
N GLY A 23 14.97 1.55 -1.76
CA GLY A 23 15.51 1.83 -0.44
C GLY A 23 16.78 1.07 -0.10
N THR A 24 17.20 1.24 1.15
CA THR A 24 18.39 0.60 1.71
C THR A 24 18.01 -0.13 2.99
N TRP A 25 18.49 -1.35 3.16
CA TRP A 25 18.24 -2.15 4.35
C TRP A 25 19.55 -2.57 5.01
N HIS A 26 19.59 -2.47 6.34
CA HIS A 26 20.71 -2.92 7.14
C HIS A 26 20.39 -4.28 7.73
N THR A 27 21.23 -5.27 7.47
CA THR A 27 21.00 -6.66 7.95
C THR A 27 21.14 -6.79 9.47
N SER A 28 21.67 -5.78 10.18
CA SER A 28 21.52 -5.69 11.64
C SER A 28 20.05 -5.73 12.08
N ASP A 29 19.16 -5.16 11.27
CA ASP A 29 17.72 -5.29 11.46
C ASP A 29 17.32 -6.65 10.93
N PHE A 30 17.08 -7.61 11.82
CA PHE A 30 16.83 -9.01 11.47
C PHE A 30 15.76 -9.22 10.38
N PHE A 31 14.77 -8.34 10.30
CA PHE A 31 13.62 -8.46 9.42
C PHE A 31 13.15 -7.10 8.92
N LEU A 32 12.90 -6.98 7.62
CA LEU A 32 12.29 -5.83 6.98
C LEU A 32 11.06 -6.26 6.17
N PHE A 33 9.91 -5.69 6.53
CA PHE A 33 8.71 -5.77 5.71
C PHE A 33 8.79 -4.75 4.57
N LEU A 34 8.54 -5.18 3.34
CA LEU A 34 8.66 -4.33 2.16
C LEU A 34 7.30 -3.85 1.65
N SER A 35 6.38 -4.76 1.33
CA SER A 35 5.06 -4.41 0.81
C SER A 35 4.06 -5.56 0.85
N LYS A 36 2.76 -5.23 0.92
CA LYS A 36 1.62 -6.12 0.66
C LYS A 36 1.05 -5.74 -0.69
N PHE A 37 0.87 -6.73 -1.55
CA PHE A 37 0.35 -6.53 -2.88
C PHE A 37 -0.72 -7.56 -3.20
N GLY A 38 -1.90 -7.07 -3.59
CA GLY A 38 -2.98 -7.92 -4.08
C GLY A 38 -2.74 -8.32 -5.52
N VAL A 39 -2.53 -9.60 -5.77
CA VAL A 39 -2.44 -10.16 -7.13
C VAL A 39 -3.84 -10.54 -7.60
N GLN A 40 -4.18 -10.10 -8.81
CA GLN A 40 -5.47 -10.40 -9.41
C GLN A 40 -5.57 -11.88 -9.85
N LYS A 41 -6.80 -12.35 -10.03
CA LYS A 41 -7.03 -13.70 -10.56
C LYS A 41 -6.45 -13.81 -11.98
N THR A 42 -5.67 -14.86 -12.20
CA THR A 42 -5.08 -15.18 -13.51
C THR A 42 -6.15 -15.76 -14.44
N ASP A 43 -6.26 -15.23 -15.65
CA ASP A 43 -7.10 -15.79 -16.71
C ASP A 43 -6.34 -16.90 -17.43
N LEU A 44 -6.94 -18.09 -17.53
CA LEU A 44 -6.35 -19.24 -18.21
C LEU A 44 -6.12 -18.99 -19.72
N HIS A 45 -6.94 -18.16 -20.36
CA HIS A 45 -6.80 -17.88 -21.79
C HIS A 45 -5.65 -16.92 -22.07
N TYR A 46 -5.37 -16.01 -21.13
CA TYR A 46 -4.33 -14.99 -21.22
C TYR A 46 -3.37 -15.12 -20.03
N GLU A 47 -2.94 -16.35 -19.75
CA GLU A 47 -2.21 -16.68 -18.53
C GLU A 47 -1.00 -15.76 -18.37
N LYS A 48 -0.09 -15.75 -19.35
CA LYS A 48 1.13 -14.95 -19.27
C LYS A 48 0.89 -13.46 -19.08
N ASP A 49 -0.19 -12.91 -19.64
CA ASP A 49 -0.47 -11.47 -19.57
C ASP A 49 -1.19 -11.04 -18.29
N THR A 50 -1.80 -11.99 -17.56
CA THR A 50 -2.64 -11.72 -16.38
C THR A 50 -2.02 -12.16 -15.05
N LEU A 51 -0.83 -12.77 -15.07
CA LEU A 51 -0.05 -13.09 -13.86
C LEU A 51 0.34 -11.83 -13.08
N GLY A 52 0.51 -11.99 -11.77
CA GLY A 52 1.20 -11.00 -10.95
C GLY A 52 2.71 -11.17 -11.10
N TYR A 53 3.44 -10.05 -11.15
CA TYR A 53 4.89 -10.06 -11.26
C TYR A 53 5.52 -9.26 -10.14
N ILE A 54 6.54 -9.84 -9.50
CA ILE A 54 7.41 -9.15 -8.54
C ILE A 54 8.84 -9.31 -9.04
N PHE A 55 9.47 -8.22 -9.42
CA PHE A 55 10.79 -8.26 -10.06
C PHE A 55 11.62 -7.07 -9.65
N GLY A 56 12.93 -7.17 -9.82
CA GLY A 56 13.81 -6.04 -9.56
C GLY A 56 15.24 -6.46 -9.25
N ASN A 57 15.91 -5.58 -8.51
CA ASN A 57 17.33 -5.66 -8.20
C ASN A 57 17.53 -5.58 -6.69
N VAL A 58 18.37 -6.47 -6.16
CA VAL A 58 18.83 -6.42 -4.77
C VAL A 58 20.33 -6.65 -4.78
N THR A 59 21.08 -5.60 -4.50
CA THR A 59 22.54 -5.60 -4.59
C THR A 59 23.17 -5.12 -3.29
N SER A 60 24.46 -5.42 -3.10
CA SER A 60 25.26 -4.90 -2.01
C SER A 60 26.37 -4.02 -2.57
N ARG A 61 26.66 -2.90 -1.90
CA ARG A 61 27.80 -2.02 -2.24
C ARG A 61 29.14 -2.67 -1.92
N VAL A 62 29.16 -3.58 -0.96
CA VAL A 62 30.34 -4.31 -0.52
C VAL A 62 30.21 -5.76 -1.00
N PRO A 63 31.22 -6.34 -1.66
CA PRO A 63 31.17 -7.74 -2.06
C PRO A 63 31.10 -8.64 -0.82
N THR A 64 29.96 -9.29 -0.62
CA THR A 64 29.74 -10.25 0.46
C THR A 64 29.64 -11.65 -0.09
N LYS A 65 30.30 -12.60 0.57
CA LYS A 65 30.17 -14.04 0.26
C LYS A 65 28.96 -14.69 0.93
N ARG A 66 28.24 -13.93 1.74
CA ARG A 66 27.11 -14.42 2.51
C ARG A 66 25.85 -13.75 2.01
N HIS A 67 24.80 -14.54 2.00
CA HIS A 67 23.51 -14.18 1.47
C HIS A 67 22.47 -14.13 2.59
N VAL A 68 21.39 -13.46 2.30
CA VAL A 68 20.17 -13.35 3.06
C VAL A 68 19.00 -13.66 2.13
N THR A 69 17.78 -13.70 2.66
CA THR A 69 16.63 -14.22 1.92
C THR A 69 15.60 -13.14 1.66
N LEU A 70 15.27 -12.95 0.39
CA LEU A 70 14.07 -12.26 -0.06
C LEU A 70 12.94 -13.27 -0.12
N THR A 71 11.81 -12.96 0.50
CA THR A 71 10.65 -13.85 0.61
C THR A 71 9.42 -13.19 0.03
N VAL A 72 8.62 -14.00 -0.67
CA VAL A 72 7.33 -13.63 -1.26
C VAL A 72 6.34 -14.69 -0.82
N LEU A 73 5.49 -14.36 0.14
CA LEU A 73 4.61 -15.32 0.81
C LEU A 73 3.16 -14.90 0.69
N ASP A 74 2.25 -15.88 0.55
CA ASP A 74 0.83 -15.64 0.72
C ASP A 74 0.49 -15.45 2.21
N LYS A 75 -0.75 -15.03 2.49
CA LYS A 75 -1.26 -14.87 3.87
C LYS A 75 -1.10 -16.14 4.74
N ASN A 76 -1.30 -17.32 4.18
CA ASN A 76 -1.36 -18.59 4.92
C ASN A 76 0.00 -18.99 5.51
N PHE A 77 1.08 -18.58 4.85
CA PHE A 77 2.45 -18.80 5.33
C PHE A 77 3.01 -17.57 6.04
N PHE A 78 2.66 -16.36 5.59
CA PHE A 78 3.24 -15.11 6.10
C PHE A 78 2.98 -14.88 7.59
N LEU A 79 1.81 -15.24 8.12
CA LEU A 79 1.47 -14.97 9.52
C LEU A 79 2.36 -15.68 10.54
N GLU A 80 2.53 -16.99 10.36
CA GLU A 80 3.37 -17.81 11.23
C GLU A 80 4.84 -17.44 11.07
N TYR A 81 5.26 -17.21 9.81
CA TYR A 81 6.57 -16.68 9.47
C TYR A 81 6.85 -15.35 10.18
N TYR A 82 5.94 -14.38 10.11
CA TYR A 82 6.10 -13.06 10.70
C TYR A 82 6.10 -13.12 12.24
N THR A 83 5.23 -13.93 12.84
CA THR A 83 5.14 -14.05 14.31
C THR A 83 6.43 -14.61 14.92
N ASN A 84 7.05 -15.59 14.25
CA ASN A 84 8.28 -16.24 14.73
C ASN A 84 9.52 -15.32 14.66
N ARG A 85 9.46 -14.15 14.00
CA ARG A 85 10.60 -13.21 13.91
C ARG A 85 10.99 -12.60 15.26
N SER A 86 10.03 -12.51 16.18
CA SER A 86 10.17 -11.86 17.48
C SER A 86 10.94 -12.72 18.50
N LEU A 87 11.35 -13.92 18.11
CA LEU A 87 12.20 -14.78 18.92
C LEU A 87 13.57 -14.13 19.17
N LEU A 88 14.05 -14.26 20.41
CA LEU A 88 15.35 -13.73 20.85
C LEU A 88 16.52 -14.45 20.18
N ASP A 89 16.44 -15.78 20.13
CA ASP A 89 17.42 -16.64 19.47
C ASP A 89 17.15 -16.63 17.95
N LYS A 90 18.02 -15.96 17.20
CA LYS A 90 17.83 -15.72 15.77
C LYS A 90 17.99 -16.97 14.91
N ASP A 91 18.82 -17.93 15.30
CA ASP A 91 18.93 -19.20 14.60
C ASP A 91 17.63 -20.02 14.75
N LYS A 92 17.09 -20.08 15.97
CA LYS A 92 15.77 -20.69 16.20
C LYS A 92 14.66 -19.92 15.51
N ALA A 93 14.77 -18.59 15.43
CA ALA A 93 13.83 -17.76 14.68
C ALA A 93 13.81 -18.19 13.21
N CYS A 94 14.96 -18.22 12.52
CA CYS A 94 15.05 -18.64 11.13
C CYS A 94 14.48 -20.05 10.92
N SER A 95 14.84 -21.02 11.76
CA SER A 95 14.31 -22.39 11.67
C SER A 95 12.78 -22.44 11.80
N ARG A 96 12.20 -21.71 12.76
CA ARG A 96 10.73 -21.69 12.96
C ARG A 96 9.99 -20.87 11.91
N MET A 97 10.57 -19.77 11.45
CA MET A 97 10.00 -18.92 10.39
C MET A 97 9.79 -19.73 9.11
N PHE A 98 10.77 -20.54 8.73
CA PHE A 98 10.74 -21.30 7.49
C PHE A 98 10.26 -22.75 7.64
N SER A 99 9.84 -23.20 8.83
CA SER A 99 9.44 -24.58 9.07
C SER A 99 8.30 -25.04 8.14
N LYS A 100 7.25 -24.22 8.02
CA LYS A 100 6.09 -24.46 7.16
C LYS A 100 6.32 -24.02 5.72
N VAL A 101 7.09 -22.95 5.51
CA VAL A 101 7.41 -22.47 4.14
C VAL A 101 8.24 -23.52 3.40
N SER A 102 9.20 -24.16 4.09
CA SER A 102 10.09 -25.15 3.49
C SER A 102 9.39 -26.41 3.02
N SER A 103 8.18 -26.72 3.51
CA SER A 103 7.43 -27.90 3.06
C SER A 103 6.73 -27.68 1.70
N VAL A 104 6.60 -26.44 1.24
CA VAL A 104 5.92 -26.09 -0.01
C VAL A 104 6.82 -25.36 -1.01
N ALA A 105 7.92 -24.80 -0.54
CA ALA A 105 8.81 -23.99 -1.38
C ALA A 105 9.74 -24.87 -2.22
N TYR A 106 9.98 -24.43 -3.45
CA TYR A 106 10.95 -25.05 -4.35
C TYR A 106 12.38 -24.63 -4.03
N HIS A 107 13.32 -25.56 -4.16
CA HIS A 107 14.75 -25.27 -4.22
C HIS A 107 15.49 -26.39 -4.96
N PRO A 108 16.36 -26.08 -5.94
CA PRO A 108 17.03 -27.09 -6.78
C PRO A 108 17.74 -28.21 -6.00
N VAL A 109 18.31 -27.93 -4.82
CA VAL A 109 19.07 -28.92 -4.04
C VAL A 109 18.23 -29.59 -2.95
N CYS A 110 17.32 -28.85 -2.30
CA CYS A 110 16.66 -29.30 -1.07
C CYS A 110 15.23 -29.77 -1.31
N TYR A 111 14.53 -29.13 -2.24
CA TYR A 111 13.08 -29.29 -2.44
C TYR A 111 12.77 -29.29 -3.94
N ALA A 112 12.77 -30.48 -4.55
CA ALA A 112 12.65 -30.63 -6.00
C ALA A 112 11.26 -30.23 -6.55
N ASP A 113 10.21 -30.37 -5.76
CA ASP A 113 8.84 -30.05 -6.15
C ASP A 113 8.27 -28.99 -5.19
N GLY A 114 7.98 -27.79 -5.69
CA GLY A 114 7.44 -26.72 -4.86
C GLY A 114 7.09 -25.46 -5.62
N ILE A 115 6.67 -24.45 -4.86
CA ILE A 115 6.33 -23.12 -5.36
C ILE A 115 7.53 -22.20 -5.16
N ASP A 116 7.70 -21.28 -6.09
CA ASP A 116 8.76 -20.30 -6.03
C ASP A 116 8.44 -19.16 -5.05
N LEU A 117 9.02 -19.20 -3.84
CA LEU A 117 8.66 -18.33 -2.71
C LEU A 117 9.82 -17.50 -2.15
N PHE A 118 11.07 -17.77 -2.53
CA PHE A 118 12.23 -17.04 -2.02
C PHE A 118 13.40 -16.96 -2.99
N ARG A 119 14.25 -15.96 -2.75
CA ARG A 119 15.50 -15.69 -3.49
C ARG A 119 16.63 -15.36 -2.54
N THR A 120 17.81 -15.83 -2.91
CA THR A 120 19.09 -15.61 -2.26
C THR A 120 19.67 -14.29 -2.76
N VAL A 121 19.79 -13.30 -1.86
CA VAL A 121 20.26 -11.94 -2.15
C VAL A 121 21.40 -11.58 -1.18
N PRO A 122 22.33 -10.66 -1.49
CA PRO A 122 22.43 -9.84 -2.70
C PRO A 122 22.83 -10.64 -3.92
N CYS A 123 22.39 -10.16 -5.09
CA CYS A 123 22.81 -10.65 -6.39
C CYS A 123 23.98 -9.78 -6.89
N ALA A 124 24.89 -10.36 -7.66
CA ALA A 124 26.03 -9.62 -8.19
C ALA A 124 25.55 -8.50 -9.13
N ALA A 125 26.18 -7.32 -9.05
CA ALA A 125 25.74 -6.15 -9.79
C ALA A 125 25.69 -6.42 -11.31
N ASN A 126 24.59 -6.06 -11.95
CA ASN A 126 24.30 -6.32 -13.38
C ASN A 126 24.29 -7.81 -13.78
N GLN A 127 24.14 -8.71 -12.81
CA GLN A 127 23.99 -10.15 -13.04
C GLN A 127 22.68 -10.64 -12.44
N ILE A 128 22.17 -11.71 -13.04
CA ILE A 128 20.98 -12.43 -12.58
C ILE A 128 21.29 -13.14 -11.27
N CYS A 129 20.29 -13.26 -10.39
CA CYS A 129 20.41 -13.95 -9.11
C CYS A 129 20.75 -15.44 -9.29
N PRO A 130 21.51 -16.06 -8.37
CA PRO A 130 21.98 -17.44 -8.53
C PRO A 130 20.83 -18.47 -8.62
N ASP A 131 19.69 -18.19 -8.00
CA ASP A 131 18.52 -19.07 -8.02
C ASP A 131 17.74 -19.04 -9.35
N GLU A 132 18.00 -18.05 -10.20
CA GLU A 132 17.32 -17.90 -11.50
C GLU A 132 18.07 -18.73 -12.56
N VAL A 133 17.62 -19.97 -12.74
CA VAL A 133 18.23 -20.93 -13.68
C VAL A 133 18.01 -20.53 -15.15
N TYR A 134 16.93 -19.80 -15.44
CA TYR A 134 16.48 -19.50 -16.79
C TYR A 134 16.42 -17.99 -17.06
N PRO A 135 17.46 -17.41 -17.69
CA PRO A 135 17.55 -15.97 -17.93
C PRO A 135 16.38 -15.34 -18.68
N TRP A 136 15.69 -16.12 -19.54
CA TRP A 136 14.56 -15.63 -20.34
C TRP A 136 13.26 -15.44 -19.53
N ASN A 137 13.18 -15.99 -18.32
CA ASN A 137 12.04 -15.75 -17.42
C ASN A 137 12.20 -14.43 -16.64
N VAL A 138 13.42 -13.89 -16.59
CA VAL A 138 13.72 -12.66 -15.87
C VAL A 138 13.28 -11.45 -16.70
N VAL A 139 12.66 -10.47 -16.05
CA VAL A 139 12.24 -9.23 -16.69
C VAL A 139 13.47 -8.45 -17.12
N LYS A 140 13.41 -7.79 -18.28
CA LYS A 140 14.56 -7.03 -18.80
C LYS A 140 15.02 -5.99 -17.76
N HIS A 141 16.34 -5.83 -17.63
CA HIS A 141 16.98 -4.92 -16.66
C HIS A 141 16.73 -5.25 -15.17
N SER A 142 16.23 -6.46 -14.88
CA SER A 142 16.01 -6.96 -13.51
C SER A 142 16.95 -8.13 -13.20
N GLN A 143 17.20 -8.40 -11.92
CA GLN A 143 18.05 -9.51 -11.45
C GLN A 143 17.25 -10.77 -11.09
N PHE A 144 15.99 -10.62 -10.67
CA PHE A 144 15.09 -11.72 -10.35
C PHE A 144 13.66 -11.41 -10.79
N THR A 145 12.84 -12.45 -10.91
CA THR A 145 11.40 -12.34 -11.18
C THR A 145 10.63 -13.45 -10.47
N PHE A 146 9.61 -13.09 -9.70
CA PHE A 146 8.55 -13.99 -9.28
C PHE A 146 7.34 -13.81 -10.19
N ALA A 147 6.85 -14.91 -10.76
CA ALA A 147 5.61 -14.96 -11.52
C ALA A 147 4.54 -15.66 -10.68
N ILE A 148 3.56 -14.90 -10.21
CA ILE A 148 2.53 -15.37 -9.28
C ILE A 148 1.28 -15.73 -10.05
N LYS A 149 0.83 -16.97 -9.87
CA LYS A 149 -0.36 -17.55 -10.51
C LYS A 149 -1.44 -17.85 -9.49
N ASP A 150 -2.55 -17.13 -9.58
CA ASP A 150 -3.71 -17.30 -8.70
C ASP A 150 -4.97 -17.62 -9.52
N LEU A 151 -5.33 -18.91 -9.61
CA LEU A 151 -6.41 -19.38 -10.49
C LEU A 151 -7.81 -19.27 -9.89
N SER A 152 -7.94 -19.36 -8.57
CA SER A 152 -9.25 -19.43 -7.91
C SER A 152 -9.80 -18.04 -7.58
N VAL A 153 -9.01 -17.27 -6.83
CA VAL A 153 -9.38 -15.99 -6.23
C VAL A 153 -8.16 -15.07 -6.21
N PRO A 154 -8.36 -13.74 -6.26
CA PRO A 154 -7.28 -12.78 -6.00
C PRO A 154 -6.77 -12.94 -4.56
N ARG A 155 -5.47 -12.77 -4.35
CA ARG A 155 -4.82 -12.98 -3.04
C ARG A 155 -3.76 -11.94 -2.76
N PHE A 156 -3.52 -11.69 -1.48
CA PHE A 156 -2.43 -10.82 -1.05
C PHE A 156 -1.15 -11.62 -0.86
N TRP A 157 -0.09 -11.04 -1.41
CA TRP A 157 1.28 -11.49 -1.31
C TRP A 157 2.09 -10.47 -0.55
N TYR A 158 2.96 -10.98 0.33
CA TYR A 158 3.74 -10.20 1.28
C TYR A 158 5.21 -10.37 0.93
N VAL A 159 5.87 -9.25 0.66
CA VAL A 159 7.28 -9.21 0.32
C VAL A 159 8.07 -8.78 1.55
N SER A 160 9.10 -9.53 1.90
CA SER A 160 9.97 -9.19 3.03
C SER A 160 11.40 -9.67 2.84
N LEU A 161 12.33 -8.94 3.46
CA LEU A 161 13.74 -9.30 3.56
C LEU A 161 14.03 -9.79 4.97
N VAL A 162 14.76 -10.89 5.09
CA VAL A 162 15.12 -11.48 6.38
C VAL A 162 16.59 -11.91 6.39
N ALA A 163 17.28 -11.63 7.49
CA ALA A 163 18.68 -11.98 7.72
C ALA A 163 18.85 -13.48 8.05
N CYS A 164 18.18 -14.35 7.29
CA CYS A 164 18.32 -15.79 7.35
C CYS A 164 18.93 -16.29 6.04
N TYR A 165 19.71 -17.35 6.11
CA TYR A 165 20.21 -18.07 4.96
C TYR A 165 19.98 -19.56 5.15
N ARG A 166 19.84 -20.30 4.05
CA ARG A 166 19.76 -21.76 4.09
C ARG A 166 21.11 -22.36 3.74
N ASN A 167 21.54 -23.36 4.50
CA ASN A 167 22.70 -24.16 4.15
C ASN A 167 22.30 -25.23 3.12
N GLU A 168 22.94 -25.27 1.95
CA GLU A 168 22.63 -26.22 0.89
C GLU A 168 22.96 -27.68 1.27
N THR A 169 23.86 -27.91 2.22
CA THR A 169 24.28 -29.25 2.62
C THR A 169 23.34 -29.90 3.64
N THR A 170 22.86 -29.13 4.62
CA THR A 170 21.96 -29.62 5.67
C THR A 170 20.49 -29.30 5.39
N CYS A 171 20.23 -28.39 4.43
CA CYS A 171 18.91 -27.83 4.15
C CYS A 171 18.26 -27.12 5.35
N GLU A 172 19.05 -26.76 6.36
CA GLU A 172 18.61 -26.04 7.55
C GLU A 172 18.78 -24.52 7.39
N TRP A 173 17.89 -23.77 8.04
CA TRP A 173 17.87 -22.32 8.06
C TRP A 173 18.63 -21.78 9.26
N HIS A 174 19.57 -20.88 8.99
CA HIS A 174 20.44 -20.25 9.99
C HIS A 174 20.38 -18.72 9.89
N HIS A 175 20.70 -18.07 10.99
CA HIS A 175 20.81 -16.62 11.05
C HIS A 175 22.12 -16.15 10.40
N MET A 176 22.06 -15.05 9.67
CA MET A 176 23.20 -14.37 9.09
C MET A 176 23.70 -13.28 10.06
N PRO A 177 24.80 -13.51 10.81
CA PRO A 177 25.24 -12.58 11.85
C PRO A 177 26.07 -11.40 11.35
N GLN A 178 26.50 -11.38 10.08
CA GLN A 178 27.34 -10.29 9.59
C GLN A 178 26.47 -9.13 9.13
N ASP A 179 26.94 -7.95 9.48
CA ASP A 179 26.28 -6.71 9.12
C ASP A 179 26.67 -6.28 7.70
N THR A 180 25.68 -5.91 6.91
CA THR A 180 25.79 -5.61 5.48
C THR A 180 24.61 -4.73 5.08
N ILE A 181 24.89 -3.75 4.23
CA ILE A 181 23.90 -2.84 3.65
C ILE A 181 23.47 -3.37 2.29
N LEU A 182 22.17 -3.53 2.10
CA LEU A 182 21.56 -3.93 0.84
C LEU A 182 20.78 -2.77 0.24
N ASP A 183 21.02 -2.49 -1.04
CA ASP A 183 20.23 -1.57 -1.84
C ASP A 183 19.21 -2.40 -2.65
N TYR A 184 17.93 -2.05 -2.56
CA TYR A 184 16.85 -2.72 -3.27
C TYR A 184 16.06 -1.75 -4.16
N ASP A 185 15.68 -2.24 -5.33
CA ASP A 185 14.80 -1.59 -6.30
C ASP A 185 13.85 -2.68 -6.83
N ILE A 186 12.61 -2.73 -6.32
CA ILE A 186 11.67 -3.83 -6.54
C ILE A 186 10.33 -3.27 -7.04
N TRP A 187 9.79 -3.88 -8.08
CA TRP A 187 8.50 -3.57 -8.67
C TRP A 187 7.50 -4.68 -8.41
N LEU A 188 6.28 -4.31 -8.06
CA LEU A 188 5.14 -5.21 -7.86
C LEU A 188 4.01 -4.77 -8.79
N VAL A 189 3.61 -5.63 -9.72
CA VAL A 189 2.65 -5.26 -10.78
C VAL A 189 1.65 -6.39 -11.07
N ASN A 190 0.46 -6.01 -11.53
CA ASN A 190 -0.58 -6.90 -12.02
C ASN A 190 -0.57 -6.92 -13.56
N GLY A 191 0.10 -7.91 -14.13
CA GLY A 191 0.22 -8.11 -15.58
C GLY A 191 1.66 -8.16 -16.05
N ASN A 192 1.86 -8.59 -17.30
CA ASN A 192 3.18 -8.91 -17.81
C ASN A 192 4.00 -7.66 -18.18
N PRO A 193 5.15 -7.41 -17.52
CA PRO A 193 6.03 -6.28 -17.82
C PRO A 193 6.68 -6.35 -19.21
N ASN A 194 6.83 -7.55 -19.79
CA ASN A 194 7.40 -7.73 -21.12
C ASN A 194 6.36 -7.54 -22.24
N SER A 195 5.07 -7.52 -21.92
CA SER A 195 3.99 -7.30 -22.87
C SER A 195 3.74 -5.80 -23.02
N SER A 196 3.47 -5.32 -24.24
CA SER A 196 3.10 -3.91 -24.48
C SER A 196 1.60 -3.65 -24.38
N ALA A 197 0.79 -4.69 -24.16
CA ALA A 197 -0.67 -4.64 -24.21
C ALA A 197 -1.33 -4.69 -22.81
N TYR A 198 -0.62 -4.28 -21.75
CA TYR A 198 -1.21 -4.21 -20.41
C TYR A 198 -2.13 -3.00 -20.26
N ASN A 199 -3.11 -3.10 -19.36
CA ASN A 199 -3.98 -2.00 -19.01
C ASN A 199 -3.29 -1.09 -17.96
N PRO A 200 -2.92 0.17 -18.29
CA PRO A 200 -2.20 1.05 -17.37
C PRO A 200 -2.98 1.37 -16.09
N LEU A 201 -4.32 1.31 -16.14
CA LEU A 201 -5.19 1.62 -14.99
C LEU A 201 -5.17 0.52 -13.91
N VAL A 202 -4.68 -0.66 -14.27
CA VAL A 202 -4.66 -1.85 -13.39
C VAL A 202 -3.23 -2.26 -13.06
N TYR A 203 -2.31 -2.08 -14.00
CA TYR A 203 -0.96 -2.64 -13.96
C TYR A 203 -0.17 -2.30 -12.69
N GLN A 204 -0.12 -1.02 -12.29
CA GLN A 204 0.61 -0.59 -11.10
C GLN A 204 -0.17 -0.78 -9.79
N PHE A 205 -1.47 -1.10 -9.84
CA PHE A 205 -2.32 -1.15 -8.65
C PHE A 205 -2.40 -2.56 -8.09
N SER A 206 -2.38 -2.66 -6.76
CA SER A 206 -2.80 -3.86 -6.06
C SER A 206 -4.30 -4.11 -6.30
N PHE A 207 -4.71 -5.37 -6.24
CA PHE A 207 -6.09 -5.78 -6.53
C PHE A 207 -7.16 -4.99 -5.74
N ASP A 208 -6.91 -4.66 -4.48
CA ASP A 208 -7.81 -3.86 -3.63
C ASP A 208 -7.94 -2.38 -4.05
N ARG A 209 -6.94 -1.86 -4.76
CA ARG A 209 -6.92 -0.48 -5.24
C ARG A 209 -7.27 -0.37 -6.72
N GLN A 210 -7.61 -1.48 -7.38
CA GLN A 210 -8.12 -1.41 -8.74
C GLN A 210 -9.40 -0.55 -8.79
N ASN A 211 -9.63 0.12 -9.91
CA ASN A 211 -10.73 1.08 -10.13
C ASN A 211 -10.66 2.37 -9.30
N THR A 212 -9.62 2.59 -8.49
CA THR A 212 -9.43 3.87 -7.78
C THR A 212 -9.40 5.05 -8.76
N VAL A 213 -8.71 4.91 -9.89
CA VAL A 213 -8.63 5.95 -10.93
C VAL A 213 -10.03 6.27 -11.49
N GLU A 214 -10.80 5.24 -11.84
CA GLU A 214 -12.15 5.38 -12.39
C GLU A 214 -13.09 6.08 -11.40
N LEU A 215 -13.03 5.68 -10.13
CA LEU A 215 -13.81 6.30 -9.06
C LEU A 215 -13.51 7.80 -8.92
N TYR A 216 -12.22 8.18 -8.88
CA TYR A 216 -11.83 9.60 -8.83
C TYR A 216 -12.26 10.36 -10.09
N LEU A 217 -12.18 9.77 -11.28
CA LEU A 217 -12.63 10.40 -12.52
C LEU A 217 -14.15 10.65 -12.51
N VAL A 218 -14.94 9.68 -12.06
CA VAL A 218 -16.40 9.82 -11.96
C VAL A 218 -16.76 10.93 -10.98
N PHE A 219 -16.19 10.91 -9.77
CA PHE A 219 -16.46 11.97 -8.79
C PHE A 219 -15.99 13.33 -9.29
N PHE A 220 -14.79 13.42 -9.86
CA PHE A 220 -14.29 14.66 -10.43
C PHE A 220 -15.23 15.21 -11.53
N GLY A 221 -15.75 14.34 -12.41
CA GLY A 221 -16.74 14.71 -13.42
C GLY A 221 -18.04 15.25 -12.85
N VAL A 222 -18.56 14.64 -11.78
CA VAL A 222 -19.76 15.13 -11.07
C VAL A 222 -19.49 16.51 -10.44
N TYR A 223 -18.36 16.68 -9.75
CA TYR A 223 -18.03 17.95 -9.10
C TYR A 223 -17.71 19.08 -10.10
N LEU A 224 -17.21 18.75 -11.31
CA LEU A 224 -17.07 19.72 -12.40
C LEU A 224 -18.41 20.34 -12.82
N ILE A 225 -19.54 19.67 -12.61
CA ILE A 225 -20.87 20.20 -12.90
C ILE A 225 -21.46 20.90 -11.66
N LEU A 226 -21.32 20.30 -10.48
CA LEU A 226 -21.91 20.82 -9.24
C LEU A 226 -21.26 22.14 -8.78
N VAL A 227 -19.94 22.27 -8.87
CA VAL A 227 -19.24 23.48 -8.39
C VAL A 227 -19.64 24.73 -9.17
N PRO A 228 -19.65 24.76 -10.53
CA PRO A 228 -20.13 25.92 -11.28
C PRO A 228 -21.61 26.25 -11.00
N LEU A 229 -22.48 25.24 -10.89
CA LEU A 229 -23.88 25.44 -10.57
C LEU A 229 -24.05 26.12 -9.20
N GLN A 230 -23.27 25.67 -8.22
CA GLN A 230 -23.29 26.23 -6.89
C GLN A 230 -22.69 27.65 -6.84
N LEU A 231 -21.62 27.91 -7.60
CA LEU A 231 -21.04 29.25 -7.73
C LEU A 231 -22.04 30.24 -8.35
N TYR A 232 -22.79 29.79 -9.36
CA TYR A 232 -23.88 30.56 -9.95
C TYR A 232 -24.98 30.85 -8.91
N ALA A 233 -25.40 29.84 -8.14
CA ALA A 233 -26.41 29.98 -7.10
C ALA A 233 -25.98 30.98 -6.01
N VAL A 234 -24.74 30.91 -5.50
CA VAL A 234 -24.22 31.86 -4.50
C VAL A 234 -24.09 33.28 -5.04
N SER A 235 -23.75 33.42 -6.32
CA SER A 235 -23.68 34.75 -6.95
C SER A 235 -25.04 35.45 -6.95
N ARG A 236 -26.13 34.68 -7.03
CA ARG A 236 -27.51 35.20 -6.97
C ARG A 236 -28.07 35.29 -5.56
N GLN A 237 -27.78 34.32 -4.70
CA GLN A 237 -28.30 34.21 -3.34
C GLN A 237 -27.20 34.51 -2.31
N ARG A 238 -27.22 35.72 -1.73
CA ARG A 238 -26.25 36.15 -0.69
C ARG A 238 -26.62 35.65 0.72
N HIS A 239 -27.01 34.37 0.84
CA HIS A 239 -27.25 33.76 2.16
C HIS A 239 -25.93 33.22 2.75
N PRO A 240 -25.72 33.33 4.08
CA PRO A 240 -24.50 32.83 4.70
C PRO A 240 -24.40 31.29 4.64
N VAL A 241 -25.54 30.59 4.64
CA VAL A 241 -25.64 29.13 4.46
C VAL A 241 -25.08 28.70 3.10
N THR A 242 -25.48 29.39 2.02
CA THR A 242 -25.03 29.04 0.66
C THR A 242 -23.53 29.29 0.51
N ARG A 243 -22.97 30.32 1.16
CA ARG A 243 -21.52 30.58 1.20
C ARG A 243 -20.72 29.48 1.90
N LEU A 244 -21.19 29.00 3.07
CA LEU A 244 -20.53 27.91 3.78
C LEU A 244 -20.56 26.60 2.97
N PHE A 245 -21.70 26.29 2.35
CA PHE A 245 -21.81 25.12 1.48
C PHE A 245 -20.90 25.21 0.24
N THR A 246 -20.78 26.38 -0.37
CA THR A 246 -19.84 26.60 -1.47
C THR A 246 -18.39 26.46 -1.02
N ALA A 247 -18.05 26.92 0.18
CA ALA A 247 -16.70 26.75 0.71
C ALA A 247 -16.33 25.26 0.88
N SER A 248 -17.23 24.43 1.44
CA SER A 248 -16.98 22.99 1.55
C SER A 248 -16.85 22.33 0.17
N LEU A 249 -17.74 22.66 -0.78
CA LEU A 249 -17.68 22.10 -2.14
C LEU A 249 -16.40 22.47 -2.91
N ILE A 250 -15.89 23.69 -2.74
CA ILE A 250 -14.62 24.09 -3.37
C ILE A 250 -13.45 23.31 -2.76
N MET A 251 -13.42 23.14 -1.43
CA MET A 251 -12.38 22.35 -0.77
C MET A 251 -12.42 20.88 -1.21
N GLU A 252 -13.61 20.29 -1.33
CA GLU A 252 -13.80 18.94 -1.85
C GLU A 252 -13.26 18.80 -3.28
N PHE A 253 -13.58 19.76 -4.14
CA PHE A 253 -13.10 19.75 -5.53
C PHE A 253 -11.57 19.86 -5.61
N LEU A 254 -10.95 20.70 -4.77
CA LEU A 254 -9.50 20.80 -4.68
C LEU A 254 -8.86 19.49 -4.18
N SER A 255 -9.47 18.84 -3.18
CA SER A 255 -9.05 17.51 -2.70
C SER A 255 -9.07 16.48 -3.83
N LEU A 256 -10.22 16.35 -4.51
CA LEU A 256 -10.37 15.42 -5.63
C LEU A 256 -9.38 15.69 -6.75
N ALA A 257 -9.11 16.96 -7.08
CA ALA A 257 -8.12 17.32 -8.09
C ALA A 257 -6.70 16.88 -7.70
N PHE A 258 -6.27 17.10 -6.46
CA PHE A 258 -4.95 16.71 -5.97
C PHE A 258 -4.79 15.18 -5.91
N ASN A 259 -5.79 14.48 -5.39
CA ASN A 259 -5.78 13.02 -5.33
C ASN A 259 -5.88 12.37 -6.72
N LEU A 260 -6.62 12.96 -7.65
CA LEU A 260 -6.66 12.48 -9.04
C LEU A 260 -5.30 12.60 -9.72
N VAL A 261 -4.58 13.71 -9.53
CA VAL A 261 -3.23 13.90 -10.09
C VAL A 261 -2.24 12.88 -9.51
N ASP A 262 -2.30 12.64 -8.20
CA ASP A 262 -1.49 11.60 -7.53
C ASP A 262 -1.75 10.21 -8.12
N VAL A 263 -3.02 9.80 -8.19
CA VAL A 263 -3.44 8.48 -8.68
C VAL A 263 -3.13 8.31 -10.17
N LEU A 264 -3.28 9.36 -10.99
CA LEU A 264 -2.85 9.32 -12.39
C LEU A 264 -1.33 9.18 -12.51
N LYS A 265 -0.54 9.88 -11.69
CA LYS A 265 0.92 9.70 -11.68
C LYS A 265 1.29 8.28 -11.27
N PHE A 266 0.61 7.73 -10.27
CA PHE A 266 0.79 6.37 -9.78
C PHE A 266 0.58 5.31 -10.87
N THR A 267 -0.34 5.51 -11.82
CA THR A 267 -0.52 4.58 -12.97
C THR A 267 0.75 4.43 -13.83
N ILE A 268 1.65 5.42 -13.80
CA ILE A 268 2.85 5.49 -14.63
C ILE A 268 4.05 4.90 -13.89
N ASP A 269 4.25 5.26 -12.61
CA ASP A 269 5.47 4.94 -11.86
C ASP A 269 5.28 4.02 -10.65
N GLY A 270 4.04 3.75 -10.22
CA GLY A 270 3.78 2.97 -9.01
C GLY A 270 4.18 3.67 -7.70
N VAL A 271 4.43 4.98 -7.71
CA VAL A 271 4.79 5.78 -6.52
C VAL A 271 3.84 6.95 -6.31
N GLY A 272 3.51 7.69 -7.38
CA GLY A 272 2.67 8.89 -7.30
C GLY A 272 3.39 10.11 -6.68
N TYR A 273 2.60 11.05 -6.16
CA TYR A 273 3.05 12.24 -5.45
C TYR A 273 2.55 12.21 -3.99
N PRO A 274 3.27 11.54 -3.07
CA PRO A 274 2.78 11.31 -1.71
C PRO A 274 2.43 12.59 -0.95
N LYS A 275 3.19 13.68 -1.14
CA LYS A 275 2.91 14.98 -0.52
C LYS A 275 1.63 15.63 -1.06
N LEU A 276 1.35 15.43 -2.35
CA LEU A 276 0.14 15.94 -2.98
C LEU A 276 -1.09 15.17 -2.50
N ALA A 277 -0.97 13.84 -2.37
CA ALA A 277 -2.01 12.99 -1.79
C ALA A 277 -2.36 13.42 -0.36
N VAL A 278 -1.36 13.58 0.52
CA VAL A 278 -1.57 14.06 1.89
C VAL A 278 -2.23 15.44 1.91
N THR A 279 -1.86 16.32 0.99
CA THR A 279 -2.50 17.63 0.86
C THR A 279 -3.97 17.49 0.45
N GLY A 280 -4.27 16.62 -0.52
CA GLY A 280 -5.64 16.28 -0.92
C GLY A 280 -6.47 15.78 0.26
N ASP A 281 -5.96 14.80 0.99
CA ASP A 281 -6.60 14.24 2.19
C ASP A 281 -6.92 15.32 3.24
N ILE A 282 -6.00 16.28 3.46
CA ILE A 282 -6.24 17.41 4.37
C ILE A 282 -7.42 18.27 3.87
N PHE A 283 -7.50 18.56 2.57
CA PHE A 283 -8.63 19.29 1.99
C PHE A 283 -9.96 18.53 2.09
N ASP A 284 -9.96 17.19 1.93
CA ASP A 284 -11.15 16.33 2.16
C ASP A 284 -11.62 16.41 3.62
N ILE A 285 -10.70 16.28 4.59
CA ILE A 285 -11.03 16.40 6.01
C ILE A 285 -11.59 17.80 6.34
N LEU A 286 -11.00 18.86 5.80
CA LEU A 286 -11.50 20.23 5.97
C LEU A 286 -12.89 20.42 5.33
N SER A 287 -13.10 19.89 4.13
CA SER A 287 -14.40 19.90 3.43
C SER A 287 -15.49 19.24 4.29
N ARG A 288 -15.25 18.01 4.77
CA ARG A 288 -16.19 17.24 5.60
C ARG A 288 -16.49 17.93 6.93
N THR A 289 -15.47 18.48 7.58
CA THR A 289 -15.66 19.20 8.86
C THR A 289 -16.48 20.48 8.66
N ILE A 290 -16.24 21.26 7.60
CA ILE A 290 -17.05 22.45 7.28
C ILE A 290 -18.49 22.05 6.92
N PHE A 291 -18.67 20.97 6.16
CA PHE A 291 -19.99 20.46 5.82
C PHE A 291 -20.77 20.02 7.08
N MET A 292 -20.11 19.34 8.02
CA MET A 292 -20.73 18.99 9.29
C MET A 292 -21.07 20.22 10.15
N LEU A 293 -20.24 21.26 10.14
CA LEU A 293 -20.56 22.53 10.78
C LEU A 293 -21.85 23.14 10.19
N LEU A 294 -21.98 23.13 8.86
CA LEU A 294 -23.17 23.60 8.16
C LEU A 294 -24.42 22.83 8.60
N LEU A 295 -24.36 21.49 8.66
CA LEU A 295 -25.48 20.67 9.08
C LEU A 295 -25.90 20.96 10.53
N LEU A 296 -24.94 21.13 11.45
CA LEU A 296 -25.23 21.50 12.84
C LEU A 296 -25.89 22.88 12.95
N LEU A 297 -25.46 23.85 12.15
CA LEU A 297 -26.06 25.18 12.10
C LEU A 297 -27.49 25.14 11.56
N LEU A 298 -27.73 24.36 10.51
CA LEU A 298 -29.07 24.17 9.92
C LEU A 298 -30.03 23.46 10.87
N ALA A 299 -29.59 22.38 11.53
CA ALA A 299 -30.39 21.65 12.52
C ALA A 299 -30.85 22.55 13.67
N LYS A 300 -30.06 23.58 13.98
CA LYS A 300 -30.34 24.55 15.04
C LYS A 300 -31.18 25.75 14.57
N GLY A 301 -31.48 25.83 13.28
CA GLY A 301 -32.25 26.90 12.66
C GLY A 301 -31.46 28.18 12.39
N TRP A 302 -30.13 28.14 12.44
CA TRP A 302 -29.31 29.31 12.14
C TRP A 302 -29.51 29.77 10.70
N ALA A 303 -29.70 31.09 10.52
CA ALA A 303 -29.99 31.76 9.24
C ALA A 303 -31.32 31.38 8.56
N VAL A 304 -32.11 30.46 9.14
CA VAL A 304 -33.47 30.11 8.68
C VAL A 304 -34.54 30.64 9.64
N THR A 305 -34.42 30.34 10.94
CA THR A 305 -35.45 30.71 11.95
C THR A 305 -34.93 31.69 13.01
N ARG A 306 -33.61 31.79 13.23
CA ARG A 306 -33.00 32.72 14.19
C ARG A 306 -31.69 33.32 13.65
N GLN A 307 -31.51 34.64 13.81
CA GLN A 307 -30.29 35.36 13.40
C GLN A 307 -29.16 35.27 14.44
N GLU A 308 -29.49 35.15 15.72
CA GLU A 308 -28.50 35.09 16.81
C GLU A 308 -28.72 33.91 17.75
N PHE A 309 -27.61 33.38 18.26
CA PHE A 309 -27.58 32.19 19.10
C PHE A 309 -26.87 32.49 20.43
N THR A 310 -27.46 32.07 21.56
CA THR A 310 -26.94 32.35 22.91
C THR A 310 -25.80 31.40 23.32
N TRP A 311 -25.77 30.17 22.82
CA TRP A 311 -24.73 29.16 23.10
C TRP A 311 -23.90 28.77 21.86
N LYS A 312 -23.38 29.77 21.13
CA LYS A 312 -22.40 29.57 20.04
C LYS A 312 -21.19 28.69 20.43
N PRO A 313 -20.55 28.87 21.61
CA PRO A 313 -19.32 28.14 21.93
C PRO A 313 -19.53 26.62 22.02
N LEU A 314 -20.70 26.16 22.46
CA LEU A 314 -20.98 24.72 22.57
C LEU A 314 -21.03 24.04 21.20
N LEU A 315 -21.60 24.71 20.19
CA LEU A 315 -21.64 24.17 18.82
C LEU A 315 -20.24 24.10 18.20
N PHE A 316 -19.45 25.16 18.35
CA PHE A 316 -18.06 25.15 17.88
C PHE A 316 -17.19 24.14 18.63
N LEU A 317 -17.46 23.91 19.93
CA LEU A 317 -16.77 22.89 20.71
C LEU A 317 -17.08 21.48 20.20
N ILE A 318 -18.35 21.15 19.94
CA ILE A 318 -18.72 19.84 19.36
C ILE A 318 -18.08 19.67 17.97
N TRP A 319 -18.14 20.69 17.13
CA TRP A 319 -17.50 20.68 15.81
C TRP A 319 -15.99 20.47 15.88
N LEU A 320 -15.32 21.17 16.80
CA LEU A 320 -13.88 21.03 17.01
C LEU A 320 -13.52 19.63 17.48
N MET A 321 -14.28 19.06 18.42
CA MET A 321 -14.09 17.69 18.89
C MET A 321 -14.24 16.68 17.75
N TYR A 322 -15.26 16.84 16.89
CA TYR A 322 -15.43 16.03 15.69
C TYR A 322 -14.23 16.13 14.73
N GLY A 323 -13.73 17.34 14.49
CA GLY A 323 -12.53 17.55 13.66
C GLY A 323 -11.28 16.89 14.25
N VAL A 324 -11.09 16.96 15.57
CA VAL A 324 -9.97 16.30 16.27
C VAL A 324 -10.04 14.78 16.10
N VAL A 325 -11.22 14.17 16.28
CA VAL A 325 -11.40 12.72 16.09
C VAL A 325 -11.09 12.31 14.66
N HIS A 326 -11.53 13.08 13.66
CA HIS A 326 -11.20 12.80 12.25
C HIS A 326 -9.70 12.84 11.97
N ILE A 327 -8.99 13.82 12.53
CA ILE A 327 -7.54 13.92 12.38
C ILE A 327 -6.87 12.73 13.07
N LEU A 328 -7.28 12.36 14.28
CA LEU A 328 -6.73 11.21 15.01
C LEU A 328 -6.93 9.91 14.24
N LEU A 329 -8.14 9.66 13.71
CA LEU A 329 -8.42 8.49 12.88
C LEU A 329 -7.59 8.47 11.59
N TYR A 330 -7.38 9.63 10.96
CA TYR A 330 -6.51 9.73 9.79
C TYR A 330 -5.06 9.37 10.13
N VAL A 331 -4.52 9.91 11.24
CA VAL A 331 -3.17 9.58 11.71
C VAL A 331 -3.07 8.09 12.02
N TRP A 332 -4.00 7.56 12.81
CA TRP A 332 -4.06 6.15 13.19
C TRP A 332 -4.06 5.24 11.96
N ASN A 333 -4.91 5.53 10.98
CA ASN A 333 -4.99 4.76 9.74
C ASN A 333 -3.69 4.81 8.91
N LYS A 334 -2.89 5.88 9.04
CA LYS A 334 -1.61 6.00 8.33
C LYS A 334 -0.42 5.43 9.11
N THR A 335 -0.50 5.31 10.44
CA THR A 335 0.63 4.92 11.29
C THR A 335 0.49 3.55 11.95
N GLU A 336 -0.72 3.18 12.39
CA GLU A 336 -0.97 1.96 13.17
C GLU A 336 -1.72 0.89 12.40
N VAL A 337 -2.54 1.25 11.41
CA VAL A 337 -3.04 0.29 10.42
C VAL A 337 -1.88 -0.03 9.45
N ASP A 338 -0.81 -0.53 10.03
CA ASP A 338 0.21 -1.23 9.28
C ASP A 338 -0.43 -2.50 8.72
N ILE A 339 0.05 -2.82 7.53
CA ILE A 339 -0.34 -3.84 6.56
C ILE A 339 -0.61 -5.25 7.13
N ILE A 340 -0.30 -5.48 8.40
CA ILE A 340 -0.30 -6.74 9.12
C ILE A 340 -1.55 -6.90 10.00
N GLU A 341 -2.19 -5.82 10.45
CA GLU A 341 -3.41 -5.91 11.29
C GLU A 341 -4.70 -6.07 10.45
N ASP A 342 -4.66 -5.67 9.17
CA ASP A 342 -5.71 -5.90 8.17
C ASP A 342 -5.82 -7.38 7.73
N ILE A 343 -5.08 -8.28 8.40
CA ILE A 343 -5.11 -9.71 8.17
C ILE A 343 -6.40 -10.32 8.74
N ASP A 344 -6.95 -9.82 9.85
CA ASP A 344 -7.93 -10.63 10.61
C ASP A 344 -9.41 -10.31 10.40
N GLU A 345 -9.81 -9.21 9.74
CA GLU A 345 -11.23 -8.80 9.89
C GLU A 345 -12.07 -8.55 8.62
N TYR A 346 -11.53 -8.18 7.43
CA TYR A 346 -12.42 -7.73 6.33
C TYR A 346 -12.12 -8.15 4.89
N GLN A 347 -11.33 -9.20 4.63
CA GLN A 347 -11.00 -9.57 3.24
C GLN A 347 -11.79 -10.74 2.64
N THR A 348 -12.82 -11.24 3.33
CA THR A 348 -13.85 -12.07 2.68
C THR A 348 -14.94 -11.17 2.11
N TRP A 349 -15.19 -11.26 0.80
CA TRP A 349 -16.38 -10.69 0.18
C TRP A 349 -17.63 -11.05 0.99
N PRO A 350 -18.58 -10.13 1.21
CA PRO A 350 -19.86 -10.48 1.83
C PRO A 350 -20.59 -11.45 0.88
N GLY A 351 -20.43 -12.74 1.13
CA GLY A 351 -20.90 -13.82 0.26
C GLY A 351 -20.09 -15.14 0.33
N GLY A 352 -18.91 -15.14 0.96
CA GLY A 352 -18.05 -16.34 1.05
C GLY A 352 -18.49 -17.44 2.04
N SER A 353 -19.68 -17.32 2.63
CA SER A 353 -20.16 -18.25 3.66
C SER A 353 -21.04 -19.37 3.10
N PHE A 354 -20.75 -19.97 1.95
CA PHE A 354 -21.33 -21.26 1.56
C PHE A 354 -20.43 -21.99 0.57
N SER A 355 -19.57 -22.88 1.08
CA SER A 355 -19.19 -24.18 0.50
C SER A 355 -18.04 -24.74 1.35
N ALA A 356 -18.41 -25.38 2.47
CA ALA A 356 -17.57 -26.35 3.15
C ALA A 356 -17.90 -27.75 2.59
#